data_AF-A0A0F8Z9A5-F1
#
_entry.id   AF-A0A0F8Z9A5-F1
#
_cell.length_a   1.000
_cell.length_b   1.000
_cell.length_c   1.000
_cell.angle_alpha   90.00
_cell.angle_beta   90.00
_cell.angle_gamma   90.00
#
_symmetry.space_group_name_H-M   'P 1'
#
loop_
_entity.id
_entity.type
_entity.pdbx_description
1 polymer ?
#
loop_
_entity_poly.entity_id
_entity_poly.type
_entity_poly.pdbx_seq_one_letter_code
_entity_poly.pdbx_strand_id
1 'polypeptide(L)'
;MVDTKGSALTVITALEDADKIYIIDLTGPSSKAISAANIRNDILDKKFTAAEGFLRKIAGGSYVAIKSNLAATVDPTANEDSGDGYAVGSIWINTTTPKIFQCVTAAVGAADWNQIDITSGGSGGTVTTVKHDGSQQG
;
A
#
# COMPACT_ATOMS: atom_id res chain seq x y z
N MET A 1 -17.17 33.93 -46.10
CA MET A 1 -16.37 33.92 -44.85
C MET A 1 -17.29 33.38 -43.76
N VAL A 2 -17.27 32.06 -43.55
CA VAL A 2 -18.07 31.41 -42.49
C VAL A 2 -17.16 31.27 -41.29
N ASP A 3 -17.44 32.05 -40.24
CA ASP A 3 -16.88 31.86 -38.91
C ASP A 3 -17.44 30.56 -38.34
N THR A 4 -16.56 29.57 -38.19
CA THR A 4 -16.81 28.39 -37.37
C THR A 4 -15.72 28.36 -36.31
N LYS A 5 -15.86 29.21 -35.28
CA LYS A 5 -15.22 28.99 -33.99
C LYS A 5 -15.70 27.67 -33.40
N GLY A 6 -14.99 26.61 -33.78
CA GLY A 6 -14.91 25.35 -33.05
C GLY A 6 -14.53 25.63 -31.60
N SER A 7 -15.01 24.85 -30.65
CA SER A 7 -14.69 23.44 -30.64
C SER A 7 -15.91 22.67 -30.16
N ALA A 8 -16.33 21.71 -30.99
CA ALA A 8 -17.35 20.76 -30.65
C ALA A 8 -17.03 20.16 -29.27
N LEU A 9 -18.02 20.17 -28.38
CA LEU A 9 -18.12 19.18 -27.32
C LEU A 9 -18.33 17.83 -28.01
N THR A 10 -17.26 17.25 -28.55
CA THR A 10 -17.28 15.86 -28.96
C THR A 10 -17.22 15.06 -27.68
N VAL A 11 -18.41 14.74 -27.16
CA VAL A 11 -18.61 13.58 -26.30
C VAL A 11 -17.93 12.43 -27.03
N ILE A 12 -16.73 12.07 -26.60
CA ILE A 12 -16.09 10.83 -27.00
C ILE A 12 -16.96 9.77 -26.35
N THR A 13 -17.96 9.35 -27.14
CA THR A 13 -18.71 8.11 -27.00
C THR A 13 -17.81 7.09 -26.33
N ALA A 14 -18.30 6.50 -25.25
CA ALA A 14 -17.68 5.37 -24.57
C ALA A 14 -16.81 4.58 -25.56
N LEU A 15 -15.48 4.65 -25.39
CA LEU A 15 -14.66 3.61 -25.98
C LEU A 15 -15.15 2.35 -25.28
N GLU A 16 -15.78 1.46 -26.04
CA GLU A 16 -16.15 0.11 -25.62
C GLU A 16 -14.86 -0.68 -25.36
N ASP A 17 -14.14 -0.27 -24.33
CA ASP A 17 -12.97 -0.90 -23.78
C ASP A 17 -13.15 -0.69 -22.28
N ALA A 18 -13.76 -1.68 -21.64
CA ALA A 18 -14.41 -1.60 -20.32
C ALA A 18 -13.50 -1.08 -19.17
N ASP A 19 -12.23 -0.84 -19.44
CA ASP A 19 -11.17 -0.62 -18.47
C ASP A 19 -10.47 0.76 -18.57
N LYS A 20 -10.98 1.72 -19.38
CA LYS A 20 -10.22 2.94 -19.72
C LYS A 20 -10.94 4.28 -19.47
N ILE A 21 -10.70 4.89 -18.31
CA ILE A 21 -11.07 6.30 -18.00
C ILE A 21 -9.99 7.26 -18.50
N TYR A 22 -10.30 8.37 -19.20
CA TYR A 22 -9.32 9.41 -19.60
C TYR A 22 -9.60 10.74 -18.86
N ILE A 23 -8.59 11.35 -18.24
CA ILE A 23 -8.67 12.72 -17.69
C ILE A 23 -8.07 13.67 -18.72
N ILE A 24 -8.84 14.67 -19.15
CA ILE A 24 -8.41 15.69 -20.13
C ILE A 24 -8.17 17.00 -19.35
N ASP A 25 -6.94 17.49 -19.32
CA ASP A 25 -6.66 18.86 -18.88
C ASP A 25 -7.00 19.82 -20.04
N LEU A 26 -7.94 20.73 -19.80
CA LEU A 26 -8.50 21.65 -20.80
C LEU A 26 -7.87 23.05 -20.76
N THR A 27 -6.79 23.26 -19.99
CA THR A 27 -6.29 24.61 -19.72
C THR A 27 -5.19 25.12 -20.68
N GLY A 28 -4.90 24.45 -21.81
CA GLY A 28 -3.87 24.88 -22.76
C GLY A 28 -4.14 24.57 -24.24
N PRO A 29 -3.48 25.29 -25.18
CA PRO A 29 -3.68 25.17 -26.64
C PRO A 29 -3.16 23.85 -27.24
N SER A 30 -2.48 23.04 -26.43
CA SER A 30 -2.14 21.66 -26.76
C SER A 30 -2.77 20.78 -25.69
N SER A 31 -3.90 20.15 -26.03
CA SER A 31 -4.47 19.07 -25.25
C SER A 31 -3.49 17.90 -25.26
N LYS A 32 -2.55 17.90 -24.33
CA LYS A 32 -1.67 16.76 -24.13
C LYS A 32 -2.51 15.70 -23.46
N ALA A 33 -2.90 14.67 -24.22
CA ALA A 33 -3.45 13.47 -23.62
C ALA A 33 -2.39 12.92 -22.66
N ILE A 34 -2.52 13.23 -21.36
CA ILE A 34 -1.95 12.38 -20.32
C ILE A 34 -2.76 11.12 -20.48
N SER A 35 -2.26 10.19 -21.29
CA SER A 35 -2.96 8.94 -21.45
C SER A 35 -3.13 8.41 -20.04
N ALA A 36 -4.37 8.23 -19.63
CA ALA A 36 -4.61 7.50 -18.42
C ALA A 36 -4.11 6.06 -18.58
N ALA A 37 -3.55 5.61 -19.71
CA ALA A 37 -2.68 4.45 -19.78
C ALA A 37 -1.42 4.60 -18.90
N ASN A 38 -0.88 5.81 -18.70
CA ASN A 38 0.25 6.04 -17.79
C ASN A 38 -0.16 6.08 -16.30
N ILE A 39 -1.39 6.47 -15.98
CA ILE A 39 -1.92 6.42 -14.60
C ILE A 39 -2.61 5.07 -14.31
N ARG A 40 -3.25 4.44 -15.31
CA ARG A 40 -3.91 3.12 -15.24
C ARG A 40 -2.91 1.97 -15.20
N ASN A 41 -1.80 2.03 -15.94
CA ASN A 41 -0.75 1.01 -15.84
C ASN A 41 0.00 1.04 -14.50
N ASP A 42 -0.03 2.16 -13.79
CA ASP A 42 0.65 2.32 -12.50
C ASP A 42 -0.29 2.14 -11.29
N ILE A 43 -1.61 2.37 -11.44
CA ILE A 43 -2.56 2.35 -10.31
C ILE A 43 -3.72 1.36 -10.47
N LEU A 44 -4.12 0.93 -11.68
CA LEU A 44 -5.44 0.30 -11.86
C LEU A 44 -5.52 -1.01 -12.67
N ASP A 45 -4.44 -1.57 -13.20
CA ASP A 45 -4.56 -2.79 -14.03
C ASP A 45 -3.45 -3.83 -13.80
N LYS A 46 -3.77 -4.90 -13.05
CA LYS A 46 -2.95 -6.14 -12.88
C LYS A 46 -1.57 -6.03 -12.23
N LYS A 47 -1.09 -4.85 -11.83
CA LYS A 47 0.24 -4.72 -11.18
C LYS A 47 0.29 -4.99 -9.68
N PHE A 48 -0.87 -5.23 -9.05
CA PHE A 48 -0.94 -5.91 -7.75
C PHE A 48 -0.88 -7.45 -7.92
N THR A 49 0.16 -7.94 -8.60
CA THR A 49 0.37 -9.40 -8.82
C THR A 49 1.58 -9.94 -8.08
N ALA A 50 2.08 -9.22 -7.07
CA ALA A 50 2.87 -9.81 -6.00
C ALA A 50 1.89 -10.21 -4.88
N ALA A 51 1.16 -11.30 -5.04
CA ALA A 51 0.26 -11.81 -3.99
C ALA A 51 1.07 -11.91 -2.69
N GLU A 52 0.90 -11.10 -1.65
CA GLU A 52 -0.18 -10.17 -1.27
C GLU A 52 0.41 -8.96 -0.50
N GLY A 53 0.86 -7.89 -1.16
CA GLY A 53 1.45 -6.74 -0.44
C GLY A 53 1.03 -5.33 -0.91
N PHE A 54 1.80 -4.30 -0.52
CA PHE A 54 1.44 -2.87 -0.66
C PHE A 54 2.26 -2.16 -1.75
N LEU A 55 1.67 -1.14 -2.41
CA LEU A 55 2.40 -0.23 -3.31
C LEU A 55 3.09 0.88 -2.53
N ARG A 56 4.42 0.89 -2.48
CA ARG A 56 5.18 1.96 -1.85
C ARG A 56 5.58 3.02 -2.89
N LYS A 57 5.23 4.28 -2.63
CA LYS A 57 5.78 5.41 -3.37
C LYS A 57 7.27 5.54 -3.08
N ILE A 58 8.08 5.65 -4.13
CA ILE A 58 9.50 5.98 -4.03
C ILE A 58 9.75 7.38 -4.62
N ALA A 59 11.00 7.84 -4.54
CA ALA A 59 11.39 9.14 -5.07
C ALA A 59 11.06 9.27 -6.58
N GLY A 60 10.85 10.51 -7.04
CA GLY A 60 10.59 10.77 -8.46
C GLY A 60 9.19 10.37 -8.94
N GLY A 61 8.25 10.12 -8.02
CA GLY A 61 6.87 9.77 -8.39
C GLY A 61 6.69 8.35 -8.92
N SER A 62 7.73 7.50 -8.82
CA SER A 62 7.65 6.08 -9.12
C SER A 62 7.05 5.31 -7.94
N TYR A 63 6.49 4.14 -8.21
CA TYR A 63 5.93 3.22 -7.21
C TYR A 63 6.57 1.84 -7.37
N VAL A 64 6.73 1.12 -6.26
CA VAL A 64 7.19 -0.27 -6.25
C VAL A 64 6.18 -1.14 -5.53
N ALA A 65 5.88 -2.31 -6.09
CA ALA A 65 5.11 -3.34 -5.39
C ALA A 65 6.04 -4.13 -4.48
N ILE A 66 5.65 -4.29 -3.22
CA ILE A 66 6.38 -5.08 -2.22
C ILE A 66 5.50 -6.27 -1.86
N LYS A 67 6.01 -7.50 -1.98
CA LYS A 67 5.27 -8.72 -1.65
C LYS A 67 5.14 -8.90 -0.13
N SER A 68 4.03 -9.45 0.34
CA SER A 68 3.88 -10.01 1.68
C SER A 68 3.18 -11.37 1.56
N ASN A 69 3.31 -12.25 2.55
CA ASN A 69 2.60 -13.53 2.58
C ASN A 69 1.68 -13.56 3.80
N LEU A 70 0.38 -13.35 3.60
CA LEU A 70 -0.56 -13.17 4.71
C LEU A 70 -1.33 -14.46 5.05
N ALA A 71 -1.08 -15.54 4.33
CA ALA A 71 -1.75 -16.83 4.47
C ALA A 71 -0.78 -18.01 4.53
N ALA A 72 0.46 -17.79 4.99
CA ALA A 72 1.45 -18.85 5.09
C ALA A 72 1.04 -19.91 6.13
N THR A 73 1.52 -21.13 5.94
CA THR A 73 1.33 -22.26 6.88
C THR A 73 2.60 -22.66 7.61
N VAL A 74 3.73 -22.02 7.28
CA VAL A 74 5.04 -22.23 7.89
C VAL A 74 5.71 -20.89 8.16
N ASP A 75 6.67 -20.88 9.08
CA ASP A 75 7.51 -19.69 9.35
C ASP A 75 8.40 -19.41 8.13
N PRO A 76 8.75 -18.14 7.85
CA PRO A 76 9.61 -17.79 6.72
C PRO A 76 11.04 -18.30 6.96
N THR A 77 11.75 -18.55 5.88
CA THR A 77 13.17 -18.90 5.88
C THR A 77 14.01 -17.79 5.23
N ALA A 78 15.32 -17.97 5.23
CA ALA A 78 16.24 -17.04 4.57
C ALA A 78 16.09 -17.00 3.03
N ASN A 79 15.40 -17.97 2.44
CA ASN A 79 15.19 -18.03 0.99
C ASN A 79 14.00 -17.17 0.53
N GLU A 80 13.09 -16.79 1.43
CA GLU A 80 12.01 -15.85 1.11
C GLU A 80 12.58 -14.41 1.02
N ASP A 81 13.18 -14.09 -0.13
CA ASP A 81 14.07 -12.94 -0.30
C ASP A 81 13.71 -12.01 -1.48
N SER A 82 14.63 -11.12 -1.89
CA SER A 82 14.41 -10.17 -2.99
C SER A 82 14.30 -10.80 -4.38
N GLY A 83 14.85 -11.99 -4.60
CA GLY A 83 14.62 -12.80 -5.81
C GLY A 83 13.15 -13.23 -5.93
N ASP A 84 12.46 -13.41 -4.80
CA ASP A 84 11.04 -13.78 -4.73
C ASP A 84 10.08 -12.58 -4.65
N GLY A 85 10.63 -11.36 -4.67
CA GLY A 85 9.88 -10.10 -4.62
C GLY A 85 9.60 -9.57 -3.21
N TYR A 86 10.20 -10.17 -2.17
CA TYR A 86 10.16 -9.61 -0.82
C TYR A 86 11.16 -8.46 -0.67
N ALA A 87 10.90 -7.56 0.27
CA ALA A 87 11.77 -6.43 0.56
C ALA A 87 11.67 -6.04 2.04
N VAL A 88 12.54 -5.13 2.48
CA VAL A 88 12.38 -4.50 3.80
C VAL A 88 10.99 -3.89 3.92
N GLY A 89 10.24 -4.32 4.93
CA GLY A 89 8.83 -3.96 5.12
C GLY A 89 7.82 -5.03 4.69
N SER A 90 8.24 -6.12 4.05
CA SER A 90 7.38 -7.29 3.79
C SER A 90 6.93 -7.98 5.08
N ILE A 91 5.64 -8.35 5.14
CA ILE A 91 5.02 -9.07 6.26
C ILE A 91 4.83 -10.53 5.90
N TRP A 92 4.99 -11.41 6.89
CA TRP A 92 4.68 -12.82 6.79
C TRP A 92 3.80 -13.26 7.97
N ILE A 93 2.66 -13.88 7.70
CA ILE A 93 1.75 -14.41 8.72
C ILE A 93 1.69 -15.92 8.59
N ASN A 94 2.25 -16.63 9.58
CA ASN A 94 2.02 -18.06 9.73
C ASN A 94 0.69 -18.28 10.45
N THR A 95 -0.33 -18.66 9.69
CA THR A 95 -1.69 -18.92 10.16
C THR A 95 -1.82 -20.26 10.92
N THR A 96 -0.83 -21.15 10.81
CA THR A 96 -0.80 -22.43 11.52
C THR A 96 -0.30 -22.28 12.95
N THR A 97 0.73 -21.45 13.20
CA THR A 97 1.27 -21.19 14.55
C THR A 97 0.98 -19.79 15.08
N PRO A 98 -0.09 -19.14 14.61
CA PRO A 98 -0.36 -17.69 14.68
C PRO A 98 0.83 -16.74 14.97
N LYS A 99 1.90 -16.80 14.16
CA LYS A 99 3.06 -15.90 14.29
C LYS A 99 3.10 -14.88 13.16
N ILE A 100 3.60 -13.68 13.47
CA ILE A 100 3.79 -12.59 12.51
C ILE A 100 5.28 -12.29 12.43
N PHE A 101 5.80 -12.11 11.22
CA PHE A 101 7.20 -11.76 10.97
C PHE A 101 7.30 -10.55 10.04
N GLN A 102 8.35 -9.76 10.22
CA GLN A 102 8.70 -8.62 9.38
C GLN A 102 10.08 -8.84 8.77
N CYS A 103 10.18 -8.72 7.45
CA CYS A 103 11.45 -8.73 6.76
C CYS A 103 12.24 -7.44 7.08
N VAL A 104 13.41 -7.62 7.70
CA VAL A 104 14.35 -6.54 8.04
C VAL A 104 15.41 -6.38 6.97
N THR A 105 15.83 -7.48 6.33
CA THR A 105 16.69 -7.48 5.15
C THR A 105 16.24 -8.58 4.18
N ALA A 106 16.32 -8.32 2.86
CA ALA A 106 15.87 -9.26 1.83
C ALA A 106 17.01 -9.66 0.87
N ALA A 107 18.22 -9.88 1.39
CA ALA A 107 19.36 -10.29 0.57
C ALA A 107 19.11 -11.69 -0.02
N VAL A 108 19.48 -11.92 -1.29
CA VAL A 108 19.27 -13.20 -1.98
C VAL A 108 19.97 -14.34 -1.22
N GLY A 109 19.21 -15.36 -0.83
CA GLY A 109 19.61 -16.50 -0.01
C GLY A 109 19.91 -16.19 1.46
N ALA A 110 19.63 -14.95 1.90
CA ALA A 110 20.02 -14.44 3.21
C ALA A 110 19.02 -13.40 3.74
N ALA A 111 17.72 -13.62 3.53
CA ALA A 111 16.70 -12.77 4.13
C ALA A 111 16.67 -12.91 5.66
N ASP A 112 16.46 -11.78 6.34
CA ASP A 112 16.32 -11.69 7.79
C ASP A 112 14.87 -11.34 8.15
N TRP A 113 14.20 -12.23 8.88
CA TRP A 113 12.80 -12.16 9.25
C TRP A 113 12.66 -12.17 10.78
N ASN A 114 12.28 -11.02 11.35
CA ASN A 114 12.10 -10.89 12.78
C ASN A 114 10.63 -11.12 13.17
N GLN A 115 10.40 -12.00 14.14
CA GLN A 115 9.07 -12.21 14.71
C GLN A 115 8.60 -10.94 15.46
N ILE A 116 7.34 -10.57 15.27
CA ILE A 116 6.67 -9.51 16.03
C ILE A 116 5.84 -10.17 17.13
N ASP A 117 6.21 -9.92 18.39
CA ASP A 117 5.46 -10.34 19.56
C ASP A 117 4.69 -9.16 20.17
N ILE A 118 3.38 -9.32 20.38
CA ILE A 118 2.62 -8.38 21.20
C ILE A 118 2.83 -8.77 22.65
N THR A 119 3.76 -8.09 23.33
CA THR A 119 3.79 -8.15 24.79
C THR A 119 2.67 -7.24 25.32
N SER A 120 1.64 -7.85 25.91
CA SER A 120 0.62 -7.11 26.66
C SER A 120 1.32 -6.40 27.80
N GLY A 121 1.72 -5.14 27.59
CA GLY A 121 2.24 -4.27 28.65
C GLY A 121 1.15 -4.08 29.69
N GLY A 122 1.09 -4.97 30.67
CA GLY A 122 0.22 -4.88 31.83
C GLY A 122 0.65 -3.72 32.71
N SER A 123 0.40 -2.48 32.28
CA SER A 123 0.34 -1.35 33.20
C SER A 123 -1.06 -1.37 33.81
N GLY A 124 -1.27 -2.33 34.73
CA GLY A 124 -2.30 -2.27 35.75
C GLY A 124 -2.01 -1.11 36.70
N GLY A 125 -2.00 0.11 36.17
CA GLY A 125 -2.11 1.32 36.96
C GLY A 125 -3.50 1.30 37.54
N THR A 126 -3.66 0.66 38.70
CA THR A 126 -4.84 0.84 39.54
C THR A 126 -4.96 2.34 39.73
N VAL A 127 -5.92 2.97 39.05
CA VAL A 127 -6.42 4.27 39.46
C VAL A 127 -7.13 4.00 40.77
N THR A 128 -6.37 3.97 41.86
CA THR A 128 -6.92 4.15 43.19
C THR A 128 -7.59 5.49 43.13
N THR A 129 -8.92 5.48 43.05
CA THR A 129 -9.78 6.64 43.25
C THR A 129 -9.17 7.43 44.39
N VAL A 130 -8.66 8.62 44.11
CA VAL A 130 -8.24 9.53 45.17
C VAL A 130 -9.51 9.74 45.97
N LYS A 131 -9.60 9.18 47.18
CA LYS A 131 -10.65 9.59 48.09
C LYS A 131 -10.42 11.09 48.25
N HIS A 132 -11.32 11.90 47.71
CA HIS A 132 -11.44 13.28 48.14
C HIS A 132 -11.89 13.16 49.59
N ASP A 133 -10.95 12.98 50.52
CA ASP A 133 -11.28 12.90 51.92
C ASP A 133 -11.80 14.28 52.31
N GLY A 134 -13.09 14.30 52.60
CA GLY A 134 -13.70 15.37 53.34
C GLY A 134 -13.35 15.17 54.79
N SER A 135 -12.20 15.67 55.22
CA SER A 135 -11.94 16.06 56.61
C SER A 135 -10.60 16.81 56.72
N GLN A 136 -10.59 18.09 56.36
CA GLN A 136 -9.60 18.99 56.96
C GLN A 136 -9.93 19.06 58.46
N GLN A 137 -9.08 18.41 59.24
CA GLN A 137 -9.14 18.29 60.69
C GLN A 137 -8.80 19.62 61.36
N GLY A 138 -9.47 19.87 62.50
CA GLY A 138 -8.89 20.42 63.74
C GLY A 138 -8.25 21.80 63.70
#